data_AF-A0A3C0BL16-F1
#
_entry.id   AF-A0A3C0BL16-F1
#
_cell.length_a   1.000
_cell.length_b   1.000
_cell.length_c   1.000
_cell.angle_alpha   90.00
_cell.angle_beta   90.00
_cell.angle_gamma   90.00
#
_symmetry.space_group_name_H-M   'P 1'
#
loop_
_entity.id
_entity.type
_entity.pdbx_description
1 polymer ?
#
loop_
_entity_poly.entity_id
_entity_poly.type
_entity_poly.pdbx_seq_one_letter_code
_entity_poly.pdbx_strand_id
1 'polypeptide(L)'
;MDKNTIWAIVLSVAVIGAFIFLQPIFTPASKTAETQNTVARTAEAPAENNGTDKSAPVKNAVLSQAADTGETIPEQTVVITTDKVKAVFTNKGGDIVDYQLLNHIDTDTGKGVQMADNISDFNRSCAVSFGGPDSMIINDTFNVERPDDNTVLFTKHYNGYTFGKRYTFKPGEYIFKLEILVHSDEGNAVLNANGTAYTLRTSPQIGPHFDSKSNRYEVRQFLSFSGDKKKTITIGTKQFKSFDKSYSWTGIAGKYFEALVIPADEGVMGETYYSSKVEVHDYADAQALLTRRQFSGSDMAD
;
A
#
# COMPACT_ATOMS: atom_id res chain seq x y z
N MET A 1 62.58 -6.96 7.63
CA MET A 1 61.38 -6.56 8.39
C MET A 1 61.86 -5.98 9.70
N ASP A 2 61.44 -4.77 10.07
CA ASP A 2 61.88 -4.14 11.32
C ASP A 2 61.18 -4.76 12.53
N LYS A 3 61.78 -4.60 13.72
CA LYS A 3 61.27 -5.21 14.96
C LYS A 3 59.84 -4.75 15.27
N ASN A 4 59.48 -3.54 14.85
CA ASN A 4 58.16 -2.97 15.06
C ASN A 4 57.10 -3.62 14.14
N THR A 5 57.45 -3.95 12.89
CA THR A 5 56.55 -4.69 12.00
C THR A 5 56.33 -6.12 12.48
N ILE A 6 57.36 -6.79 13.04
CA ILE A 6 57.19 -8.13 13.64
C ILE A 6 56.21 -8.06 14.83
N TRP A 7 56.36 -7.08 15.72
CA TRP A 7 55.44 -6.88 16.83
C TRP A 7 54.01 -6.56 16.37
N ALA A 8 53.84 -5.72 15.34
CA ALA A 8 52.53 -5.38 14.79
C ALA A 8 51.79 -6.59 14.20
N ILE A 9 52.53 -7.49 13.54
CA ILE A 9 51.97 -8.73 12.99
C ILE A 9 51.53 -9.67 14.12
N VAL A 10 52.37 -9.85 15.14
CA VAL A 10 52.04 -10.70 16.31
C VAL A 10 50.81 -10.17 17.05
N LEU A 11 50.72 -8.85 17.24
CA LEU A 11 49.58 -8.20 17.89
C LEU A 11 48.29 -8.33 17.06
N SER A 12 48.38 -8.18 15.73
CA SER A 12 47.23 -8.33 14.84
C SER A 12 46.67 -9.76 14.85
N VAL A 13 47.55 -10.77 14.85
CA VAL A 13 47.13 -12.18 14.96
C VAL A 13 46.48 -12.47 16.31
N ALA A 14 47.00 -11.90 17.41
CA ALA A 14 46.41 -12.06 18.73
C ALA A 14 45.01 -11.42 18.83
N VAL A 15 44.82 -10.23 18.26
CA VAL A 15 43.52 -9.53 18.26
C VAL A 15 42.48 -10.29 17.44
N ILE A 16 42.83 -10.77 16.25
CA ILE A 16 41.93 -11.57 15.41
C ILE A 16 41.58 -12.90 16.09
N GLY A 17 42.56 -13.57 16.70
CA GLY A 17 42.34 -14.81 17.45
C GLY A 17 41.38 -14.62 18.63
N ALA A 18 41.57 -13.55 19.41
CA ALA A 18 40.67 -13.21 20.52
C ALA A 18 39.25 -12.87 20.04
N PHE A 19 39.12 -12.16 18.91
CA PHE A 19 37.83 -11.82 18.34
C PHE A 19 37.03 -13.05 17.89
N ILE A 20 37.67 -14.00 17.19
CA ILE A 20 37.05 -15.27 16.78
C ILE A 20 36.60 -16.09 18.01
N PHE A 21 37.39 -16.07 19.08
CA PHE A 21 37.08 -16.81 20.31
C PHE A 21 35.92 -16.20 21.11
N LEU A 22 35.74 -14.88 21.05
CA LEU A 22 34.66 -14.17 21.73
C LEU A 22 33.34 -14.16 20.94
N GLN A 23 33.39 -14.37 19.61
CA GLN A 23 32.22 -14.36 18.73
C GLN A 23 31.06 -15.26 19.22
N PRO A 24 31.26 -16.51 19.71
CA PRO A 24 30.18 -17.38 20.17
C PRO A 24 29.44 -16.88 21.42
N ILE A 25 30.08 -16.01 22.22
CA ILE A 25 29.51 -15.45 23.46
C ILE A 25 28.54 -14.31 23.11
N PHE A 26 28.80 -13.57 22.03
CA PHE A 26 27.99 -12.42 21.61
C PHE A 26 26.98 -12.74 20.50
N THR A 27 27.09 -13.89 19.83
CA THR A 27 26.10 -14.36 18.86
C THR A 27 25.68 -15.80 19.18
N PRO A 28 24.53 -16.02 19.87
CA PRO A 28 24.05 -17.37 20.11
C PRO A 28 23.66 -18.04 18.78
N ALA A 29 24.24 -19.23 18.53
CA ALA A 29 23.94 -20.03 17.35
C ALA A 29 22.46 -20.45 17.34
N SER A 30 21.76 -20.18 16.24
CA SER A 30 20.44 -20.79 15.99
C SER A 30 20.62 -22.29 15.84
N LYS A 31 19.98 -23.05 16.74
CA LYS A 31 19.89 -24.50 16.65
C LYS A 31 19.03 -24.87 15.43
N THR A 32 19.65 -25.44 14.42
CA THR A 32 18.96 -26.22 13.39
C THR A 32 18.39 -27.46 14.07
N ALA A 33 17.07 -27.54 14.19
CA ALA A 33 16.39 -28.77 14.57
C ALA A 33 16.23 -29.64 13.32
N GLU A 34 17.07 -30.67 13.21
CA GLU A 34 16.76 -31.86 12.41
C GLU A 34 15.52 -32.52 13.03
N THR A 35 14.46 -32.68 12.24
CA THR A 35 13.33 -33.54 12.63
C THR A 35 13.28 -34.72 11.66
N GLN A 36 13.71 -35.87 12.15
CA GLN A 36 13.42 -37.18 11.57
C GLN A 36 11.90 -37.38 11.58
N ASN A 37 11.30 -37.63 10.41
CA ASN A 37 9.94 -38.14 10.32
C ASN A 37 9.98 -39.65 10.09
N THR A 38 9.66 -40.39 11.15
CA THR A 38 9.29 -41.80 11.12
C THR A 38 7.88 -41.94 10.56
N VAL A 39 7.74 -42.83 9.59
CA VAL A 39 6.49 -43.23 8.95
C VAL A 39 5.66 -44.08 9.92
N ALA A 40 4.40 -43.70 10.14
CA ALA A 40 3.36 -44.64 10.57
C ALA A 40 2.06 -44.30 9.84
N ARG A 41 1.64 -45.23 8.98
CA ARG A 41 0.42 -45.24 8.19
C ARG A 41 -0.69 -45.84 9.03
N THR A 42 -1.83 -45.17 9.16
CA THR A 42 -3.10 -45.83 9.43
C THR A 42 -4.18 -45.08 8.65
N ALA A 43 -4.90 -45.84 7.85
CA ALA A 43 -5.96 -45.38 6.97
C ALA A 43 -7.29 -45.39 7.71
N GLU A 44 -8.13 -44.38 7.47
CA GLU A 44 -9.58 -44.49 7.56
C GLU A 44 -10.22 -43.37 6.71
N ALA A 45 -10.95 -43.78 5.67
CA ALA A 45 -12.05 -43.03 5.06
C ALA A 45 -13.36 -43.54 5.72
N PRO A 46 -14.51 -42.83 5.74
CA PRO A 46 -15.22 -42.20 4.61
C PRO A 46 -15.87 -40.82 5.02
N ALA A 47 -16.67 -40.06 4.27
CA ALA A 47 -17.60 -40.33 3.18
C ALA A 47 -17.93 -39.04 2.40
N GLU A 48 -18.36 -39.21 1.15
CA GLU A 48 -19.10 -38.24 0.34
C GLU A 48 -20.45 -37.88 0.97
N ASN A 49 -20.91 -36.64 0.76
CA ASN A 49 -22.33 -36.33 0.77
C ASN A 49 -22.64 -35.25 -0.28
N ASN A 50 -23.34 -35.67 -1.33
CA ASN A 50 -24.05 -34.80 -2.27
C ASN A 50 -25.29 -34.24 -1.58
N GLY A 51 -25.50 -32.92 -1.66
CA GLY A 51 -26.70 -32.24 -1.17
C GLY A 51 -26.95 -30.97 -1.97
N THR A 52 -27.96 -31.06 -2.83
CA THR A 52 -28.46 -30.11 -3.84
C THR A 52 -28.82 -28.71 -3.36
N ASP A 53 -28.60 -27.78 -4.28
CA ASP A 53 -29.20 -26.45 -4.47
C ASP A 53 -30.58 -26.22 -3.83
N LYS A 54 -30.64 -25.16 -3.01
CA LYS A 54 -31.72 -24.15 -3.04
C LYS A 54 -31.30 -22.95 -2.21
N SER A 55 -30.81 -21.90 -2.86
CA SER A 55 -30.99 -20.55 -2.34
C SER A 55 -31.41 -19.65 -3.50
N ALA A 56 -32.61 -19.10 -3.36
CA ALA A 56 -33.16 -18.11 -4.26
C ALA A 56 -32.22 -16.89 -4.33
N PRO A 57 -32.11 -16.21 -5.49
CA PRO A 57 -31.30 -15.01 -5.57
C PRO A 57 -31.98 -13.92 -4.75
N VAL A 58 -31.37 -13.57 -3.63
CA VAL A 58 -31.59 -12.26 -3.02
C VAL A 58 -31.09 -11.25 -4.05
N LYS A 59 -32.03 -10.47 -4.61
CA LYS A 59 -31.73 -9.30 -5.43
C LYS A 59 -30.99 -8.29 -4.54
N ASN A 60 -29.67 -8.46 -4.39
CA ASN A 60 -28.80 -7.35 -4.08
C ASN A 60 -28.68 -6.55 -5.37
N ALA A 61 -29.28 -5.36 -5.39
CA ALA A 61 -29.03 -4.40 -6.44
C ALA A 61 -27.54 -4.03 -6.39
N VAL A 62 -26.75 -4.69 -7.24
CA VAL A 62 -25.44 -4.23 -7.65
C VAL A 62 -25.72 -2.98 -8.48
N LEU A 63 -25.58 -1.79 -7.88
CA LEU A 63 -25.61 -0.57 -8.68
C LEU A 63 -24.45 -0.68 -9.67
N SER A 64 -24.82 -0.62 -10.94
CA SER A 64 -23.92 -0.78 -12.07
C SER A 64 -22.86 0.31 -11.99
N GLN A 65 -21.58 -0.09 -11.99
CA GLN A 65 -20.40 0.81 -12.03
C GLN A 65 -20.30 1.59 -13.35
N ALA A 66 -21.36 1.60 -14.17
CA ALA A 66 -21.43 2.43 -15.36
C ALA A 66 -21.57 3.89 -14.92
N ALA A 67 -20.54 4.68 -15.20
CA ALA A 67 -20.61 6.13 -15.15
C ALA A 67 -21.81 6.60 -15.98
N ASP A 68 -22.69 7.40 -15.38
CA ASP A 68 -23.75 8.08 -16.13
C ASP A 68 -23.23 9.47 -16.47
N THR A 69 -22.84 9.66 -17.73
CA THR A 69 -22.73 10.98 -18.38
C THR A 69 -22.18 10.79 -19.80
N GLY A 70 -22.95 11.21 -20.81
CA GLY A 70 -22.48 11.42 -22.18
C GLY A 70 -21.55 12.63 -22.35
N GLU A 71 -21.06 13.19 -21.24
CA GLU A 71 -20.17 14.35 -21.21
C GLU A 71 -18.70 13.88 -21.20
N THR A 72 -17.97 14.22 -22.25
CA THR A 72 -16.54 13.91 -22.35
C THR A 72 -15.76 14.94 -21.52
N ILE A 73 -15.38 14.56 -20.30
CA ILE A 73 -14.51 15.37 -19.46
C ILE A 73 -13.07 15.24 -19.98
N PRO A 74 -12.38 16.33 -20.33
CA PRO A 74 -11.00 16.25 -20.80
C PRO A 74 -10.05 15.83 -19.67
N GLU A 75 -9.03 15.05 -20.01
CA GLU A 75 -7.95 14.73 -19.10
C GLU A 75 -7.14 16.00 -18.76
N GLN A 76 -6.83 16.18 -17.48
CA GLN A 76 -6.04 17.30 -16.99
C GLN A 76 -5.27 16.90 -15.72
N THR A 77 -4.24 17.68 -15.41
CA THR A 77 -3.48 17.54 -14.17
C THR A 77 -3.68 18.74 -13.24
N VAL A 78 -3.59 18.46 -11.94
CA VAL A 78 -3.64 19.47 -10.88
C VAL A 78 -2.36 19.40 -10.09
N VAL A 79 -1.79 20.55 -9.73
CA VAL A 79 -0.58 20.63 -8.91
C VAL A 79 -0.93 21.35 -7.62
N ILE A 80 -0.58 20.74 -6.49
CA ILE A 80 -0.55 21.39 -5.18
C ILE A 80 0.90 21.44 -4.72
N THR A 81 1.35 22.60 -4.25
CA THR A 81 2.72 22.80 -3.74
C THR A 81 2.67 23.52 -2.41
N THR A 82 3.29 22.92 -1.40
CA THR A 82 3.54 23.54 -0.09
C THR A 82 5.05 23.82 0.06
N ASP A 83 5.49 24.22 1.26
CA ASP A 83 6.91 24.33 1.60
C ASP A 83 7.61 22.96 1.77
N LYS A 84 6.84 21.88 1.97
CA LYS A 84 7.36 20.53 2.20
C LYS A 84 7.17 19.60 1.02
N VAL A 85 6.10 19.76 0.25
CA VAL A 85 5.71 18.78 -0.77
C VAL A 85 5.25 19.43 -2.07
N LYS A 86 5.47 18.72 -3.16
CA LYS A 86 4.82 18.98 -4.45
C LYS A 86 4.09 17.72 -4.88
N ALA A 87 2.77 17.81 -5.01
CA ALA A 87 1.92 16.71 -5.45
C ALA A 87 1.28 17.06 -6.81
N VAL A 88 1.36 16.13 -7.76
CA VAL A 88 0.67 16.21 -9.05
C VAL A 88 -0.40 15.13 -9.11
N PHE A 89 -1.61 15.56 -9.43
CA PHE A 89 -2.78 14.71 -9.57
C PHE A 89 -3.18 14.61 -11.03
N THR A 90 -3.79 13.48 -11.39
CA THR A 90 -4.56 13.33 -12.63
C THR A 90 -6.04 13.27 -12.30
N ASN A 91 -6.89 13.88 -13.13
CA ASN A 91 -8.34 13.70 -12.99
C ASN A 91 -8.83 12.33 -13.49
N LYS A 92 -7.96 11.50 -14.06
CA LYS A 92 -8.24 10.08 -14.33
C LYS A 92 -8.16 9.28 -13.02
N GLY A 93 -9.30 8.98 -12.42
CA GLY A 93 -9.39 8.34 -11.08
C GLY A 93 -9.20 9.29 -9.89
N GLY A 94 -8.76 10.53 -10.11
CA GLY A 94 -8.44 11.48 -9.03
C GLY A 94 -7.26 10.99 -8.18
N ASP A 95 -6.18 10.53 -8.84
CA ASP A 95 -5.05 9.85 -8.21
C ASP A 95 -3.78 10.70 -8.24
N ILE A 96 -2.82 10.37 -7.38
CA ILE A 96 -1.50 11.01 -7.35
C ILE A 96 -0.57 10.31 -8.35
N VAL A 97 0.07 11.09 -9.21
CA VAL A 97 1.03 10.63 -10.25
C VAL A 97 2.45 11.13 -10.04
N ASP A 98 2.67 12.10 -9.16
CA ASP A 98 3.98 12.56 -8.71
C ASP A 98 3.84 13.14 -7.30
N TYR A 99 4.76 12.79 -6.39
CA TYR A 99 4.76 13.29 -5.01
C TYR A 99 6.20 13.47 -4.51
N GLN A 100 6.68 14.71 -4.49
CA GLN A 100 8.05 15.02 -4.13
C GLN A 100 8.15 15.62 -2.73
N LEU A 101 9.09 15.11 -1.93
CA LEU A 101 9.46 15.67 -0.63
C LEU A 101 10.55 16.74 -0.84
N LEU A 102 10.19 18.02 -0.81
CA LEU A 102 11.02 19.13 -1.28
C LEU A 102 12.29 19.37 -0.44
N ASN A 103 12.29 19.00 0.85
CA ASN A 103 13.46 19.16 1.73
C ASN A 103 14.37 17.92 1.76
N HIS A 104 14.04 16.88 1.01
CA HIS A 104 14.84 15.66 0.92
C HIS A 104 15.31 15.54 -0.52
N ILE A 105 16.57 15.88 -0.79
CA ILE A 105 17.09 15.88 -2.16
C ILE A 105 17.58 14.49 -2.52
N ASP A 106 17.04 13.97 -3.61
CA ASP A 106 17.54 12.78 -4.28
C ASP A 106 18.82 13.16 -5.05
N THR A 107 19.93 12.49 -4.73
CA THR A 107 21.24 12.77 -5.33
C THR A 107 21.31 12.44 -6.81
N ASP A 108 20.48 11.52 -7.29
CA ASP A 108 20.53 11.04 -8.67
C ASP A 108 19.75 11.99 -9.61
N THR A 109 18.68 12.60 -9.10
CA THR A 109 17.81 13.50 -9.88
C THR A 109 18.01 14.98 -9.59
N GLY A 110 18.62 15.32 -8.45
CA GLY A 110 18.74 16.69 -7.97
C GLY A 110 17.41 17.33 -7.55
N LYS A 111 16.34 16.54 -7.45
CA LYS A 111 14.97 16.97 -7.08
C LYS A 111 14.60 16.45 -5.70
N GLY A 112 13.42 16.84 -5.20
CA GLY A 112 12.83 16.23 -4.02
C GLY A 112 12.60 14.73 -4.21
N VAL A 113 12.79 13.95 -3.15
CA VAL A 113 12.59 12.49 -3.16
C VAL A 113 11.17 12.16 -3.61
N GLN A 114 11.07 11.26 -4.60
CA GLN A 114 9.79 10.77 -5.12
C GLN A 114 9.12 9.80 -4.12
N MET A 115 7.82 9.94 -3.92
CA MET A 115 6.99 9.05 -3.09
C MET A 115 5.85 8.40 -3.88
N ALA A 116 5.71 8.76 -5.15
CA ALA A 116 4.78 8.16 -6.11
C ALA A 116 5.55 7.64 -7.33
N ASP A 117 6.41 6.63 -7.16
CA ASP A 117 7.16 6.01 -8.26
C ASP A 117 6.43 4.77 -8.81
N ASN A 118 6.85 4.31 -9.99
CA ASN A 118 6.25 3.21 -10.77
C ASN A 118 4.77 3.38 -11.12
N ILE A 119 4.34 4.62 -11.33
CA ILE A 119 2.96 4.98 -11.67
C ILE A 119 2.60 4.52 -13.09
N SER A 120 1.37 4.02 -13.27
CA SER A 120 0.81 3.63 -14.56
C SER A 120 -0.71 3.71 -14.58
N ASP A 121 -1.33 3.33 -15.70
CA ASP A 121 -2.79 3.25 -15.82
C ASP A 121 -3.42 2.13 -14.96
N PHE A 122 -2.63 1.19 -14.47
CA PHE A 122 -3.12 0.08 -13.64
C PHE A 122 -2.76 0.25 -12.16
N ASN A 123 -1.81 1.14 -11.86
CA ASN A 123 -1.31 1.33 -10.52
C ASN A 123 -0.89 2.79 -10.28
N ARG A 124 -1.61 3.50 -9.41
CA ARG A 124 -1.31 4.88 -9.03
C ARG A 124 -1.35 5.06 -7.52
N SER A 125 -0.71 6.12 -7.04
CA SER A 125 -0.71 6.43 -5.61
C SER A 125 -2.08 6.96 -5.18
N CYS A 126 -2.57 6.42 -4.06
CA CYS A 126 -3.92 6.65 -3.55
C CYS A 126 -5.04 6.21 -4.50
N ALA A 127 -4.78 5.26 -5.41
CA ALA A 127 -5.79 4.73 -6.31
C ALA A 127 -6.88 3.98 -5.55
N VAL A 128 -8.12 4.10 -6.02
CA VAL A 128 -9.28 3.38 -5.48
C VAL A 128 -9.84 2.44 -6.53
N SER A 129 -10.26 1.25 -6.11
CA SER A 129 -11.07 0.33 -6.89
C SER A 129 -12.35 0.01 -6.13
N PHE A 130 -13.49 -0.12 -6.80
CA PHE A 130 -14.68 -0.67 -6.16
C PHE A 130 -14.50 -2.17 -5.90
N GLY A 131 -14.87 -2.63 -4.70
CA GLY A 131 -14.69 -4.02 -4.28
C GLY A 131 -13.28 -4.39 -3.80
N GLY A 132 -12.97 -5.68 -3.90
CA GLY A 132 -11.77 -6.31 -3.32
C GLY A 132 -10.45 -5.92 -4.01
N PRO A 133 -9.31 -6.42 -3.50
CA PRO A 133 -7.98 -5.90 -3.82
C PRO A 133 -7.44 -6.29 -5.21
N ASP A 134 -8.02 -7.29 -5.86
CA ASP A 134 -7.71 -7.65 -7.25
C ASP A 134 -8.54 -6.86 -8.27
N SER A 135 -9.44 -5.98 -7.80
CA SER A 135 -10.28 -5.16 -8.68
C SER A 135 -9.45 -4.09 -9.39
N MET A 136 -9.87 -3.75 -10.61
CA MET A 136 -9.23 -2.70 -11.40
C MET A 136 -9.43 -1.33 -10.71
N ILE A 137 -8.40 -0.50 -10.75
CA ILE A 137 -8.51 0.88 -10.27
C ILE A 137 -9.50 1.66 -11.13
N ILE A 138 -10.15 2.65 -10.52
CA ILE A 138 -11.04 3.56 -11.22
C ILE A 138 -10.19 4.42 -12.17
N ASN A 139 -10.50 4.34 -13.46
CA ASN A 139 -9.82 5.07 -14.53
C ASN A 139 -10.76 6.05 -15.27
N ASP A 140 -11.97 6.25 -14.76
CA ASP A 140 -12.87 7.27 -15.28
C ASP A 140 -12.26 8.66 -15.12
N THR A 141 -12.63 9.60 -15.99
CA THR A 141 -12.22 10.99 -15.87
C THR A 141 -13.21 11.76 -14.98
N PHE A 142 -12.68 12.41 -13.94
CA PHE A 142 -13.44 13.12 -12.90
C PHE A 142 -13.51 14.61 -13.21
N ASN A 143 -14.60 15.22 -12.76
CA ASN A 143 -14.69 16.67 -12.60
C ASN A 143 -13.72 17.12 -11.51
N VAL A 144 -13.17 18.32 -11.67
CA VAL A 144 -12.13 18.87 -10.80
C VAL A 144 -12.61 20.19 -10.22
N GLU A 145 -12.60 20.29 -8.90
CA GLU A 145 -12.83 21.53 -8.16
C GLU A 145 -11.63 21.83 -7.25
N ARG A 146 -11.30 23.12 -7.10
CA ARG A 146 -10.28 23.59 -6.15
C ARG A 146 -10.94 24.54 -5.15
N PRO A 147 -11.42 24.03 -4.01
CA PRO A 147 -12.03 24.87 -2.98
C PRO A 147 -11.08 25.96 -2.45
N ASP A 148 -9.78 25.66 -2.39
CA ASP A 148 -8.71 26.57 -1.98
C ASP A 148 -7.35 26.09 -2.54
N ASP A 149 -6.27 26.83 -2.26
CA ASP A 149 -4.92 26.56 -2.79
C ASP A 149 -4.32 25.21 -2.35
N ASN A 150 -4.80 24.64 -1.24
CA ASN A 150 -4.28 23.40 -0.65
C ASN A 150 -5.28 22.25 -0.74
N THR A 151 -6.42 22.45 -1.40
CA THR A 151 -7.49 21.46 -1.49
C THR A 151 -7.88 21.21 -2.94
N VAL A 152 -7.98 19.93 -3.33
CA VAL A 152 -8.57 19.52 -4.61
C VAL A 152 -9.63 18.46 -4.37
N LEU A 153 -10.76 18.61 -5.05
CA LEU A 153 -11.87 17.67 -5.05
C LEU A 153 -12.05 17.11 -6.46
N PHE A 154 -12.03 15.79 -6.55
CA PHE A 154 -12.40 15.05 -7.76
C PHE A 154 -13.77 14.43 -7.55
N THR A 155 -14.71 14.62 -8.49
CA THR A 155 -16.04 13.98 -8.44
C THR A 155 -16.40 13.29 -9.75
N LYS A 156 -17.09 12.15 -9.64
CA LYS A 156 -17.70 11.45 -10.76
C LYS A 156 -19.05 10.93 -10.35
N HIS A 157 -20.06 11.23 -11.18
CA HIS A 157 -21.39 10.67 -11.02
C HIS A 157 -21.45 9.28 -11.65
N TYR A 158 -22.01 8.34 -10.90
CA TYR A 158 -22.36 6.98 -11.30
C TYR A 158 -23.87 6.83 -11.12
N ASN A 159 -24.48 5.83 -11.75
CA ASN A 159 -25.91 5.58 -11.58
C ASN A 159 -26.32 5.45 -10.10
N GLY A 160 -27.01 6.47 -9.58
CA GLY A 160 -27.58 6.53 -8.23
C GLY A 160 -26.69 7.16 -7.15
N TYR A 161 -25.46 7.58 -7.47
CA TYR A 161 -24.59 8.27 -6.51
C TYR A 161 -23.43 9.04 -7.17
N THR A 162 -22.95 10.07 -6.48
CA THR A 162 -21.67 10.72 -6.76
C THR A 162 -20.57 10.13 -5.90
N PHE A 163 -19.49 9.67 -6.53
CA PHE A 163 -18.25 9.31 -5.85
C PHE A 163 -17.26 10.47 -5.92
N GLY A 164 -16.47 10.67 -4.88
CA GLY A 164 -15.45 11.70 -4.88
C GLY A 164 -14.22 11.38 -4.05
N LYS A 165 -13.15 12.11 -4.34
CA LYS A 165 -11.88 12.07 -3.61
C LYS A 165 -11.46 13.50 -3.31
N ARG A 166 -11.38 13.86 -2.04
CA ARG A 166 -10.88 15.17 -1.62
C ARG A 166 -9.51 15.04 -0.99
N TYR A 167 -8.55 15.77 -1.51
CA TYR A 167 -7.21 15.89 -0.92
C TYR A 167 -7.08 17.25 -0.27
N THR A 168 -6.64 17.29 0.99
CA THR A 168 -6.38 18.54 1.74
C THR A 168 -4.97 18.49 2.32
N PHE A 169 -4.14 19.45 1.91
CA PHE A 169 -2.75 19.58 2.38
C PHE A 169 -2.66 20.60 3.51
N LYS A 170 -1.83 20.29 4.51
CA LYS A 170 -1.51 21.24 5.57
C LYS A 170 -0.11 21.83 5.31
N PRO A 171 0.03 23.16 5.16
CA PRO A 171 1.34 23.78 5.06
C PRO A 171 2.24 23.42 6.26
N GLY A 172 3.53 23.25 6.02
CA GLY A 172 4.52 22.85 7.03
C GLY A 172 4.64 21.35 7.27
N GLU A 173 3.74 20.54 6.70
CA GLU A 173 3.64 19.10 6.99
C GLU A 173 3.87 18.23 5.74
N TYR A 174 4.28 16.98 5.97
CA TYR A 174 4.33 15.94 4.92
C TYR A 174 3.04 15.12 4.81
N ILE A 175 2.12 15.26 5.78
CA ILE A 175 0.83 14.58 5.82
C ILE A 175 -0.23 15.38 5.07
N PHE A 176 -1.12 14.66 4.39
CA PHE A 176 -2.34 15.21 3.80
C PHE A 176 -3.53 14.35 4.21
N LYS A 177 -4.73 14.93 4.18
CA LYS A 177 -5.99 14.21 4.34
C LYS A 177 -6.49 13.78 2.97
N LEU A 178 -6.88 12.52 2.83
CA LEU A 178 -7.68 12.01 1.72
C LEU A 178 -9.05 11.64 2.28
N GLU A 179 -10.10 12.27 1.76
CA GLU A 179 -11.49 11.89 2.02
C GLU A 179 -12.03 11.08 0.84
N ILE A 180 -12.57 9.90 1.10
CA ILE A 180 -13.36 9.15 0.11
C ILE A 180 -14.84 9.46 0.34
N LEU A 181 -15.47 10.06 -0.68
CA LEU A 181 -16.81 10.61 -0.60
C LEU A 181 -17.80 9.77 -1.42
N VAL A 182 -18.98 9.52 -0.86
CA VAL A 182 -20.15 9.01 -1.59
C VAL A 182 -21.34 9.85 -1.18
N HIS A 183 -22.12 10.31 -2.16
CA HIS A 183 -23.40 10.99 -1.96
C HIS A 183 -24.46 10.31 -2.82
N SER A 184 -25.54 9.80 -2.21
CA SER A 184 -26.62 9.13 -2.92
C SER A 184 -27.62 10.11 -3.52
N ASP A 185 -28.06 9.83 -4.74
CA ASP A 185 -29.09 10.64 -5.41
C ASP A 185 -30.47 10.47 -4.74
N GLU A 186 -30.76 9.28 -4.21
CA GLU A 186 -32.06 8.90 -3.62
C GLU A 186 -31.96 8.60 -2.11
N GLY A 187 -30.86 8.99 -1.47
CA GLY A 187 -30.66 8.84 -0.02
C GLY A 187 -30.21 7.45 0.44
N ASN A 188 -29.89 6.52 -0.45
CA ASN A 188 -29.26 5.25 -0.12
C ASN A 188 -28.37 4.71 -1.25
N ALA A 189 -27.06 4.96 -1.17
CA ALA A 189 -26.04 4.35 -2.01
C ALA A 189 -25.58 3.04 -1.37
N VAL A 190 -25.42 2.00 -2.18
CA VAL A 190 -24.92 0.68 -1.73
C VAL A 190 -23.64 0.35 -2.47
N LEU A 191 -22.54 0.24 -1.72
CA LEU A 191 -21.25 -0.24 -2.23
C LEU A 191 -20.95 -1.59 -1.58
N ASN A 192 -21.17 -2.66 -2.35
CA ASN A 192 -20.98 -4.01 -1.88
C ASN A 192 -20.60 -4.97 -3.02
N ALA A 193 -19.30 -5.18 -3.18
CA ALA A 193 -18.77 -6.28 -3.97
C ALA A 193 -18.15 -7.31 -3.03
N ASN A 194 -18.89 -8.39 -2.77
CA ASN A 194 -18.49 -9.49 -1.88
C ASN A 194 -18.07 -9.01 -0.47
N GLY A 195 -18.84 -8.09 0.13
CA GLY A 195 -18.59 -7.55 1.47
C GLY A 195 -17.58 -6.39 1.51
N THR A 196 -17.02 -5.99 0.37
CA THR A 196 -16.08 -4.86 0.25
C THR A 196 -16.72 -3.72 -0.51
N ALA A 197 -16.66 -2.50 0.02
CA ALA A 197 -17.12 -1.30 -0.68
C ALA A 197 -16.06 -0.87 -1.71
N TYR A 198 -14.84 -0.62 -1.25
CA TYR A 198 -13.71 -0.23 -2.08
C TYR A 198 -12.39 -0.74 -1.49
N THR A 199 -11.34 -0.71 -2.31
CA THR A 199 -9.96 -0.90 -1.89
C THR A 199 -9.16 0.35 -2.23
N LEU A 200 -8.44 0.91 -1.23
CA LEU A 200 -7.47 1.98 -1.38
C LEU A 200 -6.07 1.38 -1.52
N ARG A 201 -5.29 1.90 -2.46
CA ARG A 201 -3.89 1.50 -2.68
C ARG A 201 -2.94 2.62 -2.27
N THR A 202 -1.87 2.30 -1.55
CA THR A 202 -0.75 3.25 -1.36
C THR A 202 0.01 3.45 -2.66
N SER A 203 1.07 4.26 -2.65
CA SER A 203 1.98 4.32 -3.79
C SER A 203 2.48 2.92 -4.20
N PRO A 204 2.62 2.63 -5.52
CA PRO A 204 3.30 1.43 -5.99
C PRO A 204 4.73 1.34 -5.46
N GLN A 205 5.42 2.48 -5.35
CA GLN A 205 6.74 2.56 -4.74
C GLN A 205 7.06 3.91 -4.11
N ILE A 206 7.87 3.89 -3.05
CA ILE A 206 8.23 5.07 -2.25
C ILE A 206 9.74 5.28 -2.12
N GLY A 207 10.14 6.54 -1.99
CA GLY A 207 11.53 6.95 -1.87
C GLY A 207 12.23 7.02 -3.23
N PRO A 208 13.56 7.22 -3.22
CA PRO A 208 14.36 7.18 -4.44
C PRO A 208 14.12 5.90 -5.21
N HIS A 209 14.39 5.96 -6.51
CA HIS A 209 14.26 4.80 -7.38
C HIS A 209 15.05 3.62 -6.79
N PHE A 210 14.35 2.50 -6.57
CA PHE A 210 14.91 1.31 -5.98
C PHE A 210 15.16 0.25 -7.05
N ASP A 211 16.38 -0.23 -7.17
CA ASP A 211 16.71 -1.39 -8.00
C ASP A 211 17.26 -2.49 -7.11
N SER A 212 16.52 -3.59 -6.97
CA SER A 212 16.95 -4.73 -6.15
C SER A 212 18.32 -5.32 -6.52
N LYS A 213 18.80 -5.14 -7.77
CA LYS A 213 20.11 -5.63 -8.22
C LYS A 213 21.25 -4.75 -7.69
N SER A 214 21.00 -3.44 -7.62
CA SER A 214 21.96 -2.41 -7.21
C SER A 214 21.86 -2.10 -5.71
N ASN A 215 20.65 -2.05 -5.16
CA ASN A 215 20.32 -1.71 -3.78
C ASN A 215 20.18 -2.95 -2.88
N ARG A 216 21.17 -3.85 -2.88
CA ARG A 216 21.10 -5.17 -2.21
C ARG A 216 20.89 -5.14 -0.69
N TYR A 217 21.12 -3.99 -0.04
CA TYR A 217 20.95 -3.79 1.39
C TYR A 217 19.71 -2.97 1.75
N GLU A 218 18.91 -2.60 0.75
CA GLU A 218 17.64 -1.94 0.96
C GLU A 218 16.51 -2.95 0.87
N VAL A 219 15.59 -2.88 1.83
CA VAL A 219 14.41 -3.73 1.88
C VAL A 219 13.17 -2.88 1.95
N ARG A 220 12.13 -3.34 1.27
CA ARG A 220 10.78 -2.80 1.42
C ARG A 220 10.02 -3.63 2.44
N GLN A 221 9.31 -2.95 3.31
CA GLN A 221 8.63 -3.57 4.44
C GLN A 221 7.17 -3.14 4.47
N PHE A 222 6.29 -4.11 4.63
CA PHE A 222 4.92 -3.86 5.05
C PHE A 222 4.91 -3.60 6.56
N LEU A 223 4.24 -2.52 6.95
CA LEU A 223 4.05 -2.12 8.33
C LEU A 223 2.56 -2.18 8.68
N SER A 224 2.26 -2.67 9.88
CA SER A 224 0.93 -2.58 10.47
C SER A 224 1.06 -2.37 11.96
N PHE A 225 0.18 -1.57 12.53
CA PHE A 225 0.14 -1.29 13.96
C PHE A 225 -1.29 -1.39 14.46
N SER A 226 -1.48 -1.98 15.63
CA SER A 226 -2.77 -2.18 16.26
C SER A 226 -2.63 -1.97 17.77
N GLY A 227 -3.09 -0.83 18.26
CA GLY A 227 -3.00 -0.46 19.68
C GLY A 227 -1.58 -0.35 20.21
N ASP A 228 -1.02 -1.44 20.73
CA ASP A 228 0.34 -1.53 21.28
C ASP A 228 1.27 -2.43 20.44
N LYS A 229 0.75 -3.10 19.41
CA LYS A 229 1.47 -4.11 18.63
C LYS A 229 1.85 -3.57 17.26
N LYS A 230 3.16 -3.47 17.01
CA LYS A 230 3.73 -3.24 15.67
C LYS A 230 4.07 -4.58 15.01
N LYS A 231 3.69 -4.72 13.75
CA LYS A 231 4.14 -5.78 12.85
C LYS A 231 4.93 -5.18 11.69
N THR A 232 6.07 -5.78 11.42
CA THR A 232 6.91 -5.48 10.26
C THR A 232 7.15 -6.77 9.49
N ILE A 233 6.94 -6.71 8.17
CA ILE A 233 7.13 -7.84 7.25
C ILE A 233 8.01 -7.36 6.11
N THR A 234 9.21 -7.93 5.96
CA THR A 234 10.00 -7.73 4.75
C THR A 234 9.28 -8.37 3.58
N ILE A 235 9.00 -7.60 2.53
CA ILE A 235 8.25 -8.05 1.38
C ILE A 235 9.19 -8.84 0.46
N GLY A 236 8.84 -10.08 0.15
CA GLY A 236 9.59 -10.90 -0.81
C GLY A 236 9.33 -10.47 -2.25
N THR A 237 9.91 -11.15 -3.23
CA THR A 237 9.68 -10.83 -4.65
C THR A 237 8.36 -11.43 -5.18
N LYS A 238 7.66 -10.69 -6.05
CA LYS A 238 6.44 -11.13 -6.74
C LYS A 238 5.34 -11.64 -5.80
N GLN A 239 5.23 -11.03 -4.62
CA GLN A 239 4.26 -11.44 -3.61
C GLN A 239 2.98 -10.63 -3.74
N PHE A 240 1.87 -11.27 -3.42
CA PHE A 240 0.61 -10.61 -3.09
C PHE A 240 0.00 -11.41 -1.96
N LYS A 241 -0.07 -10.82 -0.78
CA LYS A 241 -0.45 -11.53 0.43
C LYS A 241 -1.39 -10.68 1.25
N SER A 242 -2.35 -11.37 1.83
CA SER A 242 -3.27 -10.77 2.77
C SER A 242 -2.67 -10.72 4.18
N PHE A 243 -3.17 -9.79 4.97
CA PHE A 243 -2.85 -9.59 6.38
C PHE A 243 -4.15 -9.34 7.13
N ASP A 244 -4.79 -10.44 7.53
CA ASP A 244 -6.06 -10.46 8.25
C ASP A 244 -5.87 -10.21 9.75
N LYS A 245 -5.51 -8.98 10.11
CA LYS A 245 -5.48 -8.51 11.50
C LYS A 245 -5.99 -7.07 11.57
N SER A 246 -6.59 -6.70 12.70
CA SER A 246 -6.95 -5.31 12.96
C SER A 246 -5.71 -4.41 12.97
N TYR A 247 -5.91 -3.14 12.63
CA TYR A 247 -4.86 -2.13 12.59
C TYR A 247 -5.45 -0.73 12.80
N SER A 248 -4.67 0.12 13.45
CA SER A 248 -4.87 1.56 13.54
C SER A 248 -4.20 2.31 12.40
N TRP A 249 -3.13 1.75 11.86
CA TRP A 249 -2.51 2.22 10.62
C TRP A 249 -1.73 1.10 9.96
N THR A 250 -1.55 1.23 8.66
CA THR A 250 -0.74 0.31 7.86
C THR A 250 -0.08 1.04 6.70
N GLY A 251 0.91 0.43 6.09
CA GLY A 251 1.60 1.05 4.96
C GLY A 251 2.88 0.33 4.59
N ILE A 252 3.73 1.07 3.88
CA ILE A 252 5.00 0.58 3.37
C ILE A 252 6.12 1.46 3.91
N ALA A 253 7.23 0.85 4.26
CA ALA A 253 8.46 1.54 4.62
C ALA A 253 9.64 1.04 3.78
N GLY A 254 10.51 1.98 3.45
CA GLY A 254 11.87 1.74 2.99
C GLY A 254 12.88 2.11 4.09
N LYS A 255 14.14 2.33 3.71
CA LYS A 255 15.21 2.64 4.66
C LYS A 255 15.03 3.99 5.37
N TYR A 256 14.52 5.00 4.66
CA TYR A 256 14.44 6.39 5.14
C TYR A 256 13.04 7.00 5.07
N PHE A 257 12.12 6.38 4.34
CA PHE A 257 10.81 6.94 4.04
C PHE A 257 9.72 5.89 4.26
N GLU A 258 8.54 6.35 4.65
CA GLU A 258 7.34 5.53 4.81
C GLU A 258 6.14 6.22 4.17
N ALA A 259 5.21 5.42 3.65
CA ALA A 259 3.87 5.85 3.28
C ALA A 259 2.90 5.06 4.16
N LEU A 260 2.25 5.76 5.08
CA LEU A 260 1.29 5.20 6.02
C LEU A 260 -0.11 5.71 5.69
N VAL A 261 -1.10 4.85 5.86
CA VAL A 261 -2.51 5.18 5.84
C VAL A 261 -3.05 5.00 7.25
N ILE A 262 -3.68 6.05 7.76
CA ILE A 262 -4.32 6.09 9.08
C ILE A 262 -5.81 6.29 8.83
N PRO A 263 -6.64 5.24 8.92
CA PRO A 263 -8.08 5.39 8.78
C PRO A 263 -8.66 6.31 9.86
N ALA A 264 -9.62 7.15 9.50
CA ALA A 264 -10.34 7.97 10.48
C ALA A 264 -11.22 7.11 11.41
N ASP A 265 -11.77 6.02 10.88
CA ASP A 265 -12.50 5.00 11.63
C ASP A 265 -11.99 3.59 11.26
N GLU A 266 -11.31 2.94 12.21
CA GLU A 266 -10.80 1.56 12.05
C GLU A 266 -11.94 0.54 11.90
N GLY A 267 -13.13 0.84 12.46
CA GLY A 267 -14.29 -0.04 12.52
C GLY A 267 -14.94 -0.29 11.16
N VAL A 268 -14.71 0.58 10.17
CA VAL A 268 -15.21 0.40 8.79
C VAL A 268 -14.19 -0.28 7.89
N MET A 269 -12.96 -0.48 8.34
CA MET A 269 -11.87 -1.02 7.53
C MET A 269 -11.75 -2.54 7.61
N GLY A 270 -11.65 -3.20 6.46
CA GLY A 270 -11.50 -4.65 6.32
C GLY A 270 -10.05 -5.12 6.33
N GLU A 271 -9.80 -6.24 5.65
CA GLU A 271 -8.50 -6.85 5.49
C GLU A 271 -7.52 -5.93 4.73
N THR A 272 -6.23 -6.06 5.03
CA THR A 272 -5.14 -5.37 4.32
C THR A 272 -4.30 -6.36 3.54
N TYR A 273 -3.64 -5.88 2.51
CA TYR A 273 -2.78 -6.68 1.65
C TYR A 273 -1.47 -5.94 1.42
N TYR A 274 -0.43 -6.68 1.12
CA TYR A 274 0.81 -6.12 0.59
C TYR A 274 1.21 -6.83 -0.69
N SER A 275 1.73 -6.03 -1.62
CA SER A 275 2.11 -6.46 -2.95
C SER A 275 3.53 -6.03 -3.28
N SER A 276 4.24 -6.93 -3.95
CA SER A 276 5.46 -6.66 -4.72
C SER A 276 5.40 -7.33 -6.09
N LYS A 277 4.18 -7.47 -6.62
CA LYS A 277 3.97 -7.82 -8.01
C LYS A 277 4.69 -6.80 -8.88
N VAL A 278 5.20 -7.29 -9.99
CA VAL A 278 5.74 -6.46 -11.06
C VAL A 278 4.56 -6.21 -11.99
N GLU A 279 4.01 -5.01 -11.95
CA GLU A 279 2.88 -4.64 -12.81
C GLU A 279 3.37 -3.93 -14.09
N VAL A 280 4.50 -3.21 -14.01
CA VAL A 280 5.04 -2.39 -15.11
C VAL A 280 6.58 -2.40 -15.07
N HIS A 281 7.20 -2.21 -16.24
CA HIS A 281 8.65 -1.94 -16.41
C HIS A 281 9.63 -2.95 -15.80
N ASP A 282 9.21 -4.19 -15.53
CA ASP A 282 9.99 -5.16 -14.76
C ASP A 282 10.42 -4.63 -13.37
N TYR A 283 9.67 -3.65 -12.85
CA TYR A 283 9.95 -3.00 -11.58
C TYR A 283 9.00 -3.51 -10.50
N ALA A 284 9.56 -4.04 -9.41
CA ALA A 284 8.78 -4.60 -8.32
C ALA A 284 8.20 -3.48 -7.45
N ASP A 285 6.89 -3.53 -7.28
CA ASP A 285 6.19 -2.65 -6.36
C ASP A 285 6.53 -2.98 -4.89
N ALA A 286 6.19 -2.05 -4.02
CA ALA A 286 6.02 -2.26 -2.60
C ALA A 286 4.83 -1.42 -2.16
N GLN A 287 3.67 -2.05 -2.16
CA GLN A 287 2.39 -1.38 -1.99
C GLN A 287 1.57 -2.06 -0.90
N ALA A 288 0.88 -1.25 -0.08
CA ALA A 288 -0.18 -1.71 0.80
C ALA A 288 -1.54 -1.42 0.17
N LEU A 289 -2.48 -2.35 0.32
CA LEU A 289 -3.85 -2.20 -0.12
C LEU A 289 -4.77 -2.38 1.09
N LEU A 290 -5.75 -1.49 1.25
CA LEU A 290 -6.65 -1.45 2.38
C LEU A 290 -8.07 -1.59 1.86
N THR A 291 -8.77 -2.64 2.28
CA THR A 291 -10.19 -2.79 1.95
C THR A 291 -11.04 -2.02 2.94
N ARG A 292 -12.14 -1.45 2.47
CA ARG A 292 -13.23 -0.95 3.30
C ARG A 292 -14.40 -1.92 3.25
N ARG A 293 -14.99 -2.24 4.41
CA ARG A 293 -16.20 -3.04 4.49
C ARG A 293 -17.34 -2.41 3.67
N GLN A 294 -18.32 -3.23 3.30
CA GLN A 294 -19.51 -2.79 2.59
C GLN A 294 -20.17 -1.55 3.22
N PHE A 295 -20.84 -0.75 2.39
CA PHE A 295 -21.56 0.42 2.83
C PHE A 295 -22.96 0.49 2.25
N SER A 296 -23.87 1.00 3.08
CA SER A 296 -25.23 1.39 2.71
C SER A 296 -25.56 2.65 3.49
N GLY A 297 -25.91 3.73 2.82
CA GLY A 297 -26.26 4.99 3.46
C GLY A 297 -26.40 6.13 2.46
N SER A 298 -26.87 7.29 2.93
CA SER A 298 -27.00 8.48 2.08
C SER A 298 -25.64 9.07 1.73
N ASP A 299 -24.78 9.20 2.74
CA ASP A 299 -23.53 9.95 2.66
C ASP A 299 -22.39 9.19 3.33
N MET A 300 -21.20 9.32 2.75
CA MET A 300 -19.96 8.75 3.25
C MET A 300 -18.86 9.79 3.15
N ALA A 301 -18.05 9.90 4.20
CA ALA A 301 -16.83 10.69 4.22
C ALA A 301 -15.83 10.00 5.16
N ASP A 302 -15.00 9.13 4.57
CA ASP A 302 -13.96 8.38 5.27
C ASP A 302 -12.58 9.02 5.09
#